data_AF-A0A972ZMX0-F1
#
_entry.id   AF-A0A972ZMX0-F1
#
_cell.length_a   1.000
_cell.length_b   1.000
_cell.length_c   1.000
_cell.angle_alpha   90.00
_cell.angle_beta   90.00
_cell.angle_gamma   90.00
#
_symmetry.space_group_name_H-M   'P 1'
#
loop_
_entity.id
_entity.type
_entity.pdbx_description
1 polymer ?
#
loop_
_entity_poly.entity_id
_entity_poly.type
_entity_poly.pdbx_seq_one_letter_code
_entity_poly.pdbx_strand_id
1 'polypeptide(L)'
;MTPKSEIENKLADTAWPYWEAEGEIAKRFYAHATPDDHAFYLRAQLWKELNPVDGYFNGLHRELVRLAEKFPLIDKEIDRHDYHFALTQLTEEFNHYVLLADIFEHIVARPIAADDTIQLPEEKKLGDLRRGYVESGDPITRAAVGFTEGGGAALFREGAKISGGDINDMTARAMKVICDDEKDHYVEMAKEAVGLIENDDDLTRMMDAIRAISAQRVWMRSEMFRDPMTRDEISGFIETSKR
;
A
#
# COMPACT_ATOMS: atom_id res chain seq x y z
N MET A 1 -14.89 21.85 13.12
CA MET A 1 -13.73 21.28 12.40
C MET A 1 -12.78 22.40 12.04
N THR A 2 -11.48 22.16 12.00
CA THR A 2 -10.51 23.12 11.45
C THR A 2 -10.46 22.96 9.93
N PRO A 3 -10.06 24.00 9.16
CA PRO A 3 -9.91 23.89 7.70
C PRO A 3 -9.02 22.71 7.27
N LYS A 4 -7.98 22.40 8.07
CA LYS A 4 -7.10 21.25 7.84
C LYS A 4 -7.83 19.91 7.96
N SER A 5 -8.65 19.74 9.00
CA SER A 5 -9.47 18.52 9.15
C SER A 5 -10.53 18.35 8.04
N GLU A 6 -11.00 19.45 7.44
CA GLU A 6 -11.90 19.38 6.29
C GLU A 6 -11.18 18.92 5.03
N ILE A 7 -9.96 19.40 4.79
CA ILE A 7 -9.11 18.97 3.68
C ILE A 7 -8.77 17.48 3.82
N GLU A 8 -8.30 17.06 4.99
CA GLU A 8 -7.96 15.67 5.28
C GLU A 8 -9.14 14.73 4.99
N ASN A 9 -10.34 15.08 5.49
CA ASN A 9 -11.56 14.31 5.21
C ASN A 9 -11.87 14.25 3.72
N LYS A 10 -11.73 15.35 2.96
CA LYS A 10 -11.94 15.34 1.51
C LYS A 10 -10.96 14.41 0.78
N LEU A 11 -9.69 14.40 1.19
CA LEU A 11 -8.70 13.48 0.61
C LEU A 11 -9.05 12.02 0.94
N ALA A 12 -9.43 11.75 2.19
CA ALA A 12 -9.87 10.43 2.62
C ALA A 12 -11.13 9.96 1.87
N ASP A 13 -12.16 10.81 1.77
CA ASP A 13 -13.40 10.53 1.06
C ASP A 13 -13.17 10.34 -0.45
N THR A 14 -12.14 10.99 -1.01
CA THR A 14 -11.73 10.79 -2.41
C THR A 14 -11.15 9.39 -2.65
N ALA A 15 -10.37 8.87 -1.70
CA ALA A 15 -9.77 7.54 -1.80
C ALA A 15 -10.72 6.42 -1.33
N TRP A 16 -11.67 6.75 -0.44
CA TRP A 16 -12.53 5.80 0.27
C TRP A 16 -13.19 4.73 -0.62
N PRO A 17 -13.81 5.07 -1.77
CA PRO A 17 -14.51 4.06 -2.58
C PRO A 17 -13.57 3.01 -3.15
N TYR A 18 -12.33 3.40 -3.43
CA TYR A 18 -11.29 2.51 -3.92
C TYR A 18 -10.75 1.61 -2.82
N TRP A 19 -10.56 2.13 -1.61
CA TRP A 19 -10.19 1.31 -0.45
C TRP A 19 -11.24 0.25 -0.15
N GLU A 20 -12.52 0.62 -0.16
CA GLU A 20 -13.60 -0.36 0.04
C GLU A 20 -13.65 -1.39 -1.10
N ALA A 21 -13.36 -0.99 -2.34
CA ALA A 21 -13.24 -1.93 -3.46
C ALA A 21 -12.07 -2.91 -3.27
N GLU A 22 -10.89 -2.44 -2.84
CA GLU A 22 -9.76 -3.33 -2.48
C GLU A 22 -10.17 -4.34 -1.39
N GLY A 23 -10.91 -3.88 -0.38
CA GLY A 23 -11.43 -4.74 0.70
C GLY A 23 -12.43 -5.79 0.20
N GLU A 24 -13.38 -5.41 -0.66
CA GLU A 24 -14.38 -6.36 -1.21
C GLU A 24 -13.72 -7.39 -2.14
N ILE A 25 -12.75 -6.97 -2.97
CA ILE A 25 -11.94 -7.91 -3.79
C ILE A 25 -11.27 -8.94 -2.87
N ALA A 26 -10.59 -8.49 -1.83
CA ALA A 26 -9.90 -9.36 -0.88
C ALA A 26 -10.86 -10.32 -0.17
N LYS A 27 -11.99 -9.81 0.29
CA LYS A 27 -13.02 -10.61 0.97
C LYS A 27 -13.56 -11.71 0.07
N ARG A 28 -13.83 -11.43 -1.20
CA ARG A 28 -14.30 -12.44 -2.17
C ARG A 28 -13.21 -13.46 -2.50
N PHE A 29 -11.96 -13.02 -2.62
CA PHE A 29 -10.81 -13.92 -2.78
C PHE A 29 -10.71 -14.91 -1.62
N TYR A 30 -10.59 -14.42 -0.37
CA TYR A 30 -10.38 -15.28 0.79
C TYR A 30 -11.56 -16.22 1.09
N ALA A 31 -12.76 -15.91 0.62
CA ALA A 31 -13.92 -16.79 0.77
C ALA A 31 -13.76 -18.13 0.03
N HIS A 32 -12.93 -18.17 -1.02
CA HIS A 32 -12.80 -19.31 -1.93
C HIS A 32 -11.35 -19.70 -2.27
N ALA A 33 -10.36 -18.96 -1.79
CA ALA A 33 -8.96 -19.16 -2.13
C ALA A 33 -8.45 -20.55 -1.73
N THR A 34 -7.74 -21.18 -2.66
CA THR A 34 -6.98 -22.41 -2.42
C THR A 34 -5.53 -22.08 -2.04
N PRO A 35 -4.74 -23.05 -1.53
CA PRO A 35 -3.31 -22.84 -1.29
C PRO A 35 -2.55 -22.31 -2.53
N ASP A 36 -2.90 -22.77 -3.73
CA ASP A 36 -2.29 -22.31 -4.98
C ASP A 36 -2.65 -20.85 -5.30
N ASP A 37 -3.86 -20.41 -4.95
CA ASP A 37 -4.28 -19.02 -5.09
C ASP A 37 -3.52 -18.12 -4.11
N HIS A 38 -3.37 -18.57 -2.85
CA HIS A 38 -2.53 -17.89 -1.86
C HIS A 38 -1.08 -17.78 -2.35
N ALA A 39 -0.49 -18.88 -2.85
CA ALA A 39 0.86 -18.86 -3.38
C ALA A 39 1.01 -17.87 -4.54
N PHE A 40 0.06 -17.83 -5.49
CA PHE A 40 0.09 -16.88 -6.59
C PHE A 40 0.07 -15.42 -6.11
N TYR A 41 -0.88 -15.10 -5.23
CA TYR A 41 -1.00 -13.76 -4.64
C TYR A 41 0.28 -13.38 -3.87
N LEU A 42 0.80 -14.27 -3.03
CA LEU A 42 1.97 -13.98 -2.19
C LEU A 42 3.23 -13.72 -3.03
N ARG A 43 3.42 -14.42 -4.15
CA ARG A 43 4.53 -14.13 -5.08
C ARG A 43 4.50 -12.69 -5.58
N ALA A 44 3.32 -12.15 -5.86
CA ALA A 44 3.13 -10.77 -6.30
C ALA A 44 3.25 -9.78 -5.14
N GLN A 45 2.67 -10.09 -3.98
CA GLN A 45 2.75 -9.23 -2.80
C GLN A 45 4.19 -9.10 -2.27
N LEU A 46 4.93 -10.21 -2.22
CA LEU A 46 6.34 -10.22 -1.80
C LEU A 46 7.23 -9.41 -2.73
N TRP A 47 6.94 -9.45 -4.04
CA TRP A 47 7.61 -8.55 -4.98
C TRP A 47 7.37 -7.09 -4.60
N LYS A 48 6.14 -6.71 -4.25
CA LYS A 48 5.81 -5.34 -3.85
C LYS A 48 6.54 -4.91 -2.58
N GLU A 49 6.56 -5.74 -1.53
CA GLU A 49 7.24 -5.36 -0.26
C GLU A 49 8.75 -5.21 -0.44
N LEU A 50 9.37 -5.94 -1.38
CA LEU A 50 10.78 -5.75 -1.71
C LEU A 50 11.04 -4.52 -2.59
N ASN A 51 10.01 -3.98 -3.26
CA ASN A 51 10.12 -2.95 -4.29
C ASN A 51 9.12 -1.78 -4.12
N PRO A 52 8.99 -1.16 -2.91
CA PRO A 52 7.88 -0.25 -2.59
C PRO A 52 7.69 0.95 -3.53
N VAL A 53 8.74 1.52 -4.11
CA VAL A 53 8.63 2.57 -5.14
C VAL A 53 9.83 2.46 -6.08
N ASP A 54 9.56 2.55 -7.39
CA ASP A 54 10.48 2.51 -8.53
C ASP A 54 10.64 1.18 -9.27
N GLY A 55 10.10 0.05 -8.80
CA GLY A 55 10.15 -1.22 -9.55
C GLY A 55 11.56 -1.72 -9.88
N TYR A 56 12.58 -1.22 -9.19
CA TYR A 56 13.89 -1.83 -9.13
C TYR A 56 13.91 -2.77 -7.94
N PHE A 57 14.34 -4.03 -8.17
CA PHE A 57 14.90 -4.89 -7.12
C PHE A 57 15.70 -3.99 -6.16
N ASN A 58 15.30 -3.90 -4.87
CA ASN A 58 15.96 -3.18 -3.76
C ASN A 58 15.24 -1.93 -3.17
N GLY A 59 13.91 -1.83 -3.14
CA GLY A 59 13.25 -0.67 -2.51
C GLY A 59 13.59 -0.54 -1.01
N LEU A 60 13.46 -1.61 -0.23
CA LEU A 60 13.87 -1.62 1.20
C LEU A 60 15.37 -1.39 1.37
N HIS A 61 16.20 -1.94 0.48
CA HIS A 61 17.65 -1.72 0.54
C HIS A 61 18.02 -0.26 0.21
N ARG A 62 17.33 0.38 -0.73
CA ARG A 62 17.52 1.82 -1.02
C ARG A 62 17.13 2.69 0.17
N GLU A 63 16.01 2.40 0.82
CA GLU A 63 15.61 3.13 2.03
C GLU A 63 16.61 2.91 3.17
N LEU A 64 17.12 1.68 3.35
CA LEU A 64 18.19 1.39 4.30
C LEU A 64 19.46 2.21 4.01
N VAL A 65 19.92 2.23 2.75
CA VAL A 65 21.10 3.01 2.33
C VAL A 65 20.86 4.50 2.60
N ARG A 66 19.68 5.01 2.24
CA ARG A 66 19.31 6.41 2.44
C ARG A 66 19.28 6.80 3.92
N LEU A 67 18.77 5.94 4.79
CA LEU A 67 18.79 6.16 6.24
C LEU A 67 20.24 6.20 6.76
N ALA A 68 21.07 5.24 6.35
CA ALA A 68 22.48 5.23 6.73
C ALA A 68 23.23 6.50 6.29
N GLU A 69 22.97 6.99 5.07
CA GLU A 69 23.54 8.23 4.54
C GLU A 69 23.04 9.49 5.28
N LYS A 70 21.80 9.49 5.75
CA LYS A 70 21.18 10.61 6.49
C LYS A 70 21.59 10.66 7.96
N PHE A 71 22.08 9.56 8.54
CA PHE A 71 22.45 9.49 9.96
C PHE A 71 23.36 10.65 10.43
N PRO A 72 24.39 11.10 9.68
CA PRO A 72 25.24 12.22 10.09
C PRO A 72 24.54 13.59 10.14
N LEU A 73 23.32 13.72 9.60
CA LEU A 73 22.53 14.95 9.54
C LEU A 73 21.54 15.10 10.70
N ILE A 74 21.38 14.07 11.53
CA ILE A 74 20.54 14.10 12.73
C ILE A 74 21.00 15.24 13.66
N ASP A 75 20.05 15.98 14.21
CA ASP A 75 20.24 17.17 15.05
C ASP A 75 20.92 18.37 14.36
N LYS A 76 21.22 18.27 13.06
CA LYS A 76 21.73 19.38 12.24
C LYS A 76 20.67 19.89 11.27
N GLU A 77 20.08 18.96 10.53
CA GLU A 77 19.14 19.23 9.45
C GLU A 77 17.90 18.33 9.54
N ILE A 78 18.01 17.18 10.21
CA ILE A 78 16.94 16.22 10.40
C ILE A 78 16.60 16.13 11.88
N ASP A 79 15.33 16.28 12.24
CA ASP A 79 14.87 16.03 13.60
C ASP A 79 15.04 14.54 13.95
N ARG A 80 15.52 14.26 15.15
CA ARG A 80 15.77 12.88 15.59
C ARG A 80 14.50 12.03 15.66
N HIS A 81 13.32 12.62 15.87
CA HIS A 81 12.04 11.91 15.88
C HIS A 81 11.59 11.56 14.47
N ASP A 82 11.81 12.44 13.49
CA ASP A 82 11.56 12.14 12.07
C ASP A 82 12.47 11.00 11.59
N TYR A 83 13.74 11.01 12.01
CA TYR A 83 14.66 9.91 11.71
C TYR A 83 14.25 8.60 12.40
N HIS A 84 13.84 8.65 13.67
CA HIS A 84 13.33 7.49 14.39
C HIS A 84 12.07 6.92 13.73
N PHE A 85 11.13 7.76 13.32
CA PHE A 85 9.94 7.35 12.59
C PHE A 85 10.32 6.61 11.30
N ALA A 86 11.24 7.16 10.49
CA ALA A 86 11.68 6.51 9.26
C ALA A 86 12.38 5.15 9.48
N LEU A 87 13.12 4.99 10.60
CA LEU A 87 13.67 3.69 11.00
C LEU A 87 12.57 2.68 11.39
N THR A 88 11.55 3.15 12.12
CA THR A 88 10.39 2.34 12.49
C THR A 88 9.68 1.84 11.24
N GLN A 89 9.37 2.73 10.29
CA GLN A 89 8.72 2.35 9.02
C GLN A 89 9.55 1.31 8.27
N LEU A 90 10.86 1.50 8.10
CA LEU A 90 11.72 0.50 7.43
C LEU A 90 11.66 -0.87 8.13
N THR A 91 11.60 -0.88 9.45
CA THR A 91 11.53 -2.11 10.24
C THR A 91 10.16 -2.79 10.08
N GLU A 92 9.08 -2.02 10.09
CA GLU A 92 7.71 -2.51 9.87
C GLU A 92 7.56 -3.09 8.47
N GLU A 93 7.97 -2.37 7.42
CA GLU A 93 7.93 -2.84 6.03
C GLU A 93 8.76 -4.12 5.83
N PHE A 94 9.95 -4.22 6.45
CA PHE A 94 10.74 -5.45 6.41
C PHE A 94 10.06 -6.60 7.16
N ASN A 95 9.38 -6.30 8.27
CA ASN A 95 8.58 -7.29 9.00
C ASN A 95 7.37 -7.77 8.19
N HIS A 96 6.73 -6.90 7.39
CA HIS A 96 5.65 -7.29 6.49
C HIS A 96 6.14 -8.32 5.47
N TYR A 97 7.32 -8.08 4.88
CA TYR A 97 7.99 -9.06 4.02
C TYR A 97 8.21 -10.40 4.73
N VAL A 98 8.77 -10.39 5.95
CA VAL A 98 9.04 -11.62 6.73
C VAL A 98 7.74 -12.41 6.97
N LEU A 99 6.70 -11.74 7.47
CA LEU A 99 5.42 -12.39 7.78
C LEU A 99 4.77 -13.05 6.55
N LEU A 100 4.82 -12.37 5.41
CA LEU A 100 4.26 -12.89 4.16
C LEU A 100 5.14 -13.99 3.54
N ALA A 101 6.46 -13.89 3.69
CA ALA A 101 7.40 -14.90 3.22
C ALA A 101 7.21 -16.21 3.99
N ASP A 102 7.05 -16.14 5.32
CA ASP A 102 6.79 -17.32 6.15
C ASP A 102 5.53 -18.09 5.72
N ILE A 103 4.46 -17.37 5.35
CA ILE A 103 3.24 -18.00 4.82
C ILE A 103 3.52 -18.67 3.46
N PHE A 104 4.23 -17.96 2.59
CA PHE A 104 4.58 -18.49 1.27
C PHE A 104 5.43 -19.76 1.39
N GLU A 105 6.48 -19.73 2.21
CA GLU A 105 7.37 -20.88 2.48
C GLU A 105 6.61 -22.07 3.07
N HIS A 106 5.64 -21.81 3.96
CA HIS A 106 4.75 -22.83 4.49
C HIS A 106 3.95 -23.52 3.38
N ILE A 107 3.39 -22.73 2.44
CA ILE A 107 2.60 -23.26 1.32
C ILE A 107 3.47 -24.07 0.35
N VAL A 108 4.66 -23.58 0.00
CA VAL A 108 5.53 -24.24 -0.99
C VAL A 108 6.47 -25.29 -0.38
N ALA A 109 6.47 -25.44 0.94
CA ALA A 109 7.28 -26.38 1.71
C ALA A 109 8.80 -26.29 1.43
N ARG A 110 9.29 -25.07 1.20
CA ARG A 110 10.71 -24.76 1.00
C ARG A 110 10.99 -23.28 1.29
N PRO A 111 12.26 -22.92 1.51
CA PRO A 111 12.64 -21.51 1.56
C PRO A 111 12.28 -20.75 0.27
N ILE A 112 11.98 -19.47 0.42
CA ILE A 112 11.75 -18.56 -0.70
C ILE A 112 13.04 -18.36 -1.50
N ALA A 113 12.91 -18.32 -2.82
CA ALA A 113 13.99 -17.99 -3.74
C ALA A 113 13.69 -16.67 -4.47
N ALA A 114 14.73 -16.01 -4.97
CA ALA A 114 14.57 -14.70 -5.62
C ALA A 114 13.63 -14.74 -6.84
N ASP A 115 13.62 -15.87 -7.57
CA ASP A 115 12.77 -16.13 -8.73
C ASP A 115 11.32 -16.44 -8.35
N ASP A 116 10.99 -16.54 -7.05
CA ASP A 116 9.61 -16.74 -6.64
C ASP A 116 8.76 -15.48 -6.76
N THR A 117 9.37 -14.32 -6.54
CA THR A 117 8.67 -13.03 -6.55
C THR A 117 8.43 -12.57 -7.98
N ILE A 118 7.23 -12.08 -8.27
CA ILE A 118 6.83 -11.68 -9.62
C ILE A 118 6.23 -10.29 -9.64
N GLN A 119 6.61 -9.48 -10.63
CA GLN A 119 5.90 -8.24 -10.93
C GLN A 119 4.77 -8.55 -11.90
N LEU A 120 3.53 -8.29 -11.50
CA LEU A 120 2.37 -8.43 -12.37
C LEU A 120 2.17 -7.18 -13.26
N PRO A 121 1.51 -7.29 -14.42
CA PRO A 121 1.25 -6.18 -15.32
C PRO A 121 0.59 -4.94 -14.69
N GLU A 122 -0.44 -5.10 -13.86
CA GLU A 122 -1.14 -3.97 -13.22
C GLU A 122 -0.30 -3.35 -12.08
N GLU A 123 0.53 -4.14 -11.41
CA GLU A 123 1.57 -3.65 -10.48
C GLU A 123 2.60 -2.78 -11.22
N LYS A 124 3.06 -3.23 -12.40
CA LYS A 124 3.98 -2.44 -13.23
C LYS A 124 3.35 -1.10 -13.63
N LYS A 125 2.08 -1.10 -14.06
CA LYS A 125 1.36 0.15 -14.40
C LYS A 125 1.24 1.09 -13.21
N LEU A 126 0.97 0.57 -12.00
CA LEU A 126 0.95 1.36 -10.77
C LEU A 126 2.33 1.99 -10.50
N GLY A 127 3.39 1.19 -10.60
CA GLY A 127 4.76 1.67 -10.43
C GLY A 127 5.14 2.74 -11.45
N ASP A 128 4.80 2.55 -12.73
CA ASP A 128 5.01 3.53 -13.80
C ASP A 128 4.27 4.85 -13.51
N LEU A 129 3.01 4.77 -13.06
CA LEU A 129 2.18 5.93 -12.69
C LEU A 129 2.79 6.70 -11.52
N ARG A 130 3.17 6.01 -10.43
CA ARG A 130 3.79 6.62 -9.25
C ARG A 130 5.11 7.29 -9.60
N ARG A 131 5.97 6.62 -10.39
CA ARG A 131 7.22 7.22 -10.87
C ARG A 131 6.98 8.50 -11.66
N GLY A 132 5.97 8.51 -12.54
CA GLY A 132 5.60 9.72 -13.27
C GLY A 132 5.28 10.90 -12.35
N TYR A 133 4.58 10.68 -11.24
CA TYR A 133 4.30 11.72 -10.25
C TYR A 133 5.50 12.14 -9.41
N VAL A 134 6.41 11.21 -9.11
CA VAL A 134 7.65 11.52 -8.36
C VAL A 134 8.62 12.32 -9.22
N GLU A 135 8.80 11.90 -10.48
CA GLU A 135 9.70 12.50 -11.47
C GLU A 135 9.20 13.84 -12.03
N SER A 136 7.89 14.13 -11.95
CA SER A 136 7.34 15.44 -12.36
C SER A 136 7.92 16.61 -11.56
N GLY A 137 8.42 16.34 -10.35
CA GLY A 137 8.92 17.35 -9.43
C GLY A 137 7.83 18.11 -8.68
N ASP A 138 6.54 17.87 -8.95
CA ASP A 138 5.42 18.53 -8.28
C ASP A 138 5.21 17.96 -6.86
N PRO A 139 5.41 18.77 -5.80
CA PRO A 139 5.23 18.32 -4.42
C PRO A 139 3.82 17.80 -4.13
N ILE A 140 2.79 18.35 -4.78
CA ILE A 140 1.39 17.96 -4.58
C ILE A 140 1.17 16.53 -5.05
N THR A 141 1.57 16.22 -6.29
CA THR A 141 1.38 14.87 -6.83
C THR A 141 2.30 13.85 -6.19
N ARG A 142 3.48 14.27 -5.73
CA ARG A 142 4.36 13.41 -4.93
C ARG A 142 3.72 13.05 -3.59
N ALA A 143 3.14 14.02 -2.88
CA ALA A 143 2.45 13.74 -1.62
C ALA A 143 1.22 12.84 -1.82
N ALA A 144 0.54 12.91 -2.97
CA ALA A 144 -0.52 11.97 -3.31
C ALA A 144 -0.03 10.51 -3.41
N VAL A 145 1.22 10.28 -3.85
CA VAL A 145 1.83 8.94 -3.84
C VAL A 145 1.96 8.42 -2.40
N GLY A 146 2.57 9.20 -1.50
CA GLY A 146 2.71 8.82 -0.09
C GLY A 146 1.36 8.61 0.62
N PHE A 147 0.40 9.51 0.38
CA PHE A 147 -0.97 9.39 0.92
C PHE A 147 -1.65 8.08 0.52
N THR A 148 -1.51 7.72 -0.75
CA THR A 148 -2.12 6.50 -1.30
C THR A 148 -1.30 5.24 -1.04
N GLU A 149 -0.11 5.32 -0.43
CA GLU A 149 0.64 4.16 0.04
C GLU A 149 0.07 3.68 1.37
N GLY A 150 0.03 4.55 2.39
CA GLY A 150 -0.44 4.21 3.74
C GLY A 150 -1.96 4.08 3.91
N GLY A 151 -2.78 4.69 3.03
CA GLY A 151 -4.25 4.66 3.19
C GLY A 151 -4.95 3.33 2.87
N GLY A 152 -4.23 2.36 2.29
CA GLY A 152 -4.79 1.14 1.70
C GLY A 152 -5.07 -0.03 2.64
N ALA A 153 -5.33 0.22 3.93
CA ALA A 153 -5.44 -0.84 4.94
C ALA A 153 -6.70 -1.72 4.83
N ALA A 154 -7.64 -1.41 3.94
CA ALA A 154 -8.90 -2.15 3.80
C ALA A 154 -8.68 -3.63 3.43
N LEU A 155 -7.72 -3.94 2.55
CA LEU A 155 -7.29 -5.32 2.25
C LEU A 155 -6.85 -6.03 3.53
N PHE A 156 -5.94 -5.41 4.28
CA PHE A 156 -5.36 -6.01 5.49
C PHE A 156 -6.42 -6.17 6.58
N ARG A 157 -7.35 -5.23 6.69
CA ARG A 157 -8.51 -5.31 7.58
C ARG A 157 -9.41 -6.49 7.26
N GLU A 158 -9.69 -6.77 5.99
CA GLU A 158 -10.48 -7.95 5.62
C GLU A 158 -9.69 -9.25 5.80
N GLY A 159 -8.40 -9.25 5.44
CA GLY A 159 -7.49 -10.36 5.67
C GLY A 159 -7.36 -10.73 7.16
N ALA A 160 -7.35 -9.75 8.07
CA ALA A 160 -7.25 -9.98 9.51
C ALA A 160 -8.46 -10.71 10.12
N LYS A 161 -9.58 -10.83 9.38
CA LYS A 161 -10.81 -11.48 9.85
C LYS A 161 -10.93 -12.93 9.39
N ILE A 162 -10.07 -13.40 8.49
CA ILE A 162 -10.20 -14.72 7.91
C ILE A 162 -9.84 -15.80 8.95
N SER A 163 -10.39 -16.99 8.75
CA SER A 163 -10.15 -18.15 9.59
C SER A 163 -10.48 -19.43 8.82
N GLY A 164 -10.19 -20.59 9.41
CA GLY A 164 -10.67 -21.87 8.88
C GLY A 164 -9.58 -22.78 8.29
N GLY A 165 -8.35 -22.65 8.79
CA GLY A 165 -7.23 -23.54 8.46
C GLY A 165 -5.89 -22.84 8.69
N ASP A 166 -4.80 -23.61 8.71
CA ASP A 166 -3.47 -23.10 9.08
C ASP A 166 -3.03 -21.90 8.21
N ILE A 167 -3.20 -21.99 6.87
CA ILE A 167 -2.85 -20.90 5.94
C ILE A 167 -3.69 -19.63 6.22
N ASN A 168 -4.99 -19.79 6.43
CA ASN A 168 -5.89 -18.67 6.73
C ASN A 168 -5.55 -18.03 8.07
N ASP A 169 -5.27 -18.84 9.09
CA ASP A 169 -4.96 -18.35 10.43
C ASP A 169 -3.59 -17.65 10.46
N MET A 170 -2.59 -18.16 9.71
CA MET A 170 -1.31 -17.47 9.52
C MET A 170 -1.49 -16.15 8.78
N THR A 171 -2.24 -16.16 7.68
CA THR A 171 -2.56 -14.96 6.89
C THR A 171 -3.28 -13.93 7.75
N ALA A 172 -4.30 -14.31 8.53
CA ALA A 172 -5.03 -13.40 9.41
C ALA A 172 -4.11 -12.70 10.42
N ARG A 173 -3.17 -13.43 11.02
CA ARG A 173 -2.19 -12.86 11.96
C ARG A 173 -1.26 -11.86 11.27
N ALA A 174 -0.72 -12.21 10.09
CA ALA A 174 0.12 -11.30 9.32
C ALA A 174 -0.63 -10.04 8.92
N MET A 175 -1.83 -10.19 8.33
CA MET A 175 -2.68 -9.09 7.90
C MET A 175 -3.09 -8.19 9.07
N LYS A 176 -3.28 -8.73 10.27
CA LYS A 176 -3.56 -7.94 11.46
C LYS A 176 -2.38 -7.04 11.84
N VAL A 177 -1.15 -7.56 11.83
CA VAL A 177 0.05 -6.77 12.13
C VAL A 177 0.18 -5.65 11.11
N ILE A 178 0.14 -5.99 9.81
CA ILE A 178 0.24 -5.01 8.72
C ILE A 178 -0.85 -3.94 8.83
N CYS A 179 -2.10 -4.34 9.11
CA CYS A 179 -3.20 -3.40 9.27
C CYS A 179 -3.04 -2.44 10.46
N ASP A 180 -2.35 -2.87 11.53
CA ASP A 180 -2.12 -2.02 12.69
C ASP A 180 -0.99 -1.02 12.41
N ASP A 181 0.10 -1.43 11.75
CA ASP A 181 1.22 -0.57 11.36
C ASP A 181 0.79 0.53 10.35
N GLU A 182 -0.01 0.17 9.34
CA GLU A 182 -0.43 1.09 8.27
C GLU A 182 -1.30 2.27 8.75
N LYS A 183 -1.93 2.16 9.93
CA LYS A 183 -2.71 3.26 10.52
C LYS A 183 -1.82 4.45 10.85
N ASP A 184 -0.64 4.19 11.40
CA ASP A 184 0.29 5.24 11.82
C ASP A 184 0.97 5.85 10.59
N HIS A 185 1.28 5.02 9.57
CA HIS A 185 1.77 5.49 8.27
C HIS A 185 0.82 6.48 7.60
N TYR A 186 -0.47 6.13 7.52
CA TYR A 186 -1.49 6.99 6.93
C TYR A 186 -1.56 8.37 7.59
N VAL A 187 -1.54 8.41 8.93
CA VAL A 187 -1.70 9.66 9.69
C VAL A 187 -0.57 10.65 9.38
N GLU A 188 0.68 10.19 9.30
CA GLU A 188 1.80 11.09 8.98
C GLU A 188 1.77 11.56 7.52
N MET A 189 1.47 10.66 6.57
CA MET A 189 1.36 11.03 5.15
C MET A 189 0.18 11.99 4.89
N ALA A 190 -0.92 11.83 5.60
CA ALA A 190 -2.05 12.75 5.54
C ALA A 190 -1.70 14.15 6.06
N LYS A 191 -0.92 14.25 7.15
CA LYS A 191 -0.44 15.55 7.66
C LYS A 191 0.45 16.27 6.66
N GLU A 192 1.38 15.54 6.02
CA GLU A 192 2.25 16.10 4.98
C GLU A 192 1.42 16.60 3.79
N ALA A 193 0.52 15.77 3.27
CA ALA A 193 -0.37 16.09 2.17
C ALA A 193 -1.21 17.36 2.44
N VAL A 194 -1.86 17.44 3.61
CA VAL A 194 -2.64 18.60 4.04
C VAL A 194 -1.77 19.84 4.21
N GLY A 195 -0.51 19.68 4.62
CA GLY A 195 0.44 20.78 4.80
C GLY A 195 0.84 21.49 3.51
N LEU A 196 0.70 20.83 2.36
CA LEU A 196 1.07 21.37 1.04
C LEU A 196 -0.07 22.07 0.31
N ILE A 197 -1.32 21.90 0.75
CA ILE A 197 -2.50 22.45 0.08
C ILE A 197 -2.73 23.90 0.56
N GLU A 198 -2.49 24.87 -0.31
CA GLU A 198 -2.68 26.29 0.00
C GLU A 198 -3.98 26.85 -0.59
N ASN A 199 -4.50 26.23 -1.65
CA ASN A 199 -5.67 26.69 -2.39
C ASN A 199 -6.46 25.53 -3.03
N ASP A 200 -7.60 25.86 -3.68
CA ASP A 200 -8.49 24.88 -4.30
C ASP A 200 -7.88 24.16 -5.52
N ASP A 201 -6.94 24.79 -6.23
CA ASP A 201 -6.25 24.16 -7.35
C ASP A 201 -5.28 23.07 -6.87
N ASP A 202 -4.57 23.31 -5.75
CA ASP A 202 -3.73 22.30 -5.08
C ASP A 202 -4.56 21.11 -4.61
N LEU A 203 -5.69 21.39 -3.96
CA LEU A 203 -6.61 20.37 -3.50
C LEU A 203 -7.13 19.52 -4.67
N THR A 204 -7.54 20.17 -5.76
CA THR A 204 -8.05 19.49 -6.96
C THR A 204 -6.98 18.59 -7.57
N ARG A 205 -5.75 19.10 -7.74
CA ARG A 205 -4.62 18.32 -8.28
C ARG A 205 -4.30 17.11 -7.40
N MET A 206 -4.30 17.28 -6.08
CA MET A 206 -4.06 16.18 -5.16
C MET A 206 -5.15 15.11 -5.26
N MET A 207 -6.42 15.53 -5.26
CA MET A 207 -7.57 14.62 -5.38
C MET A 207 -7.55 13.85 -6.71
N ASP A 208 -7.16 14.50 -7.81
CA ASP A 208 -7.05 13.84 -9.11
C ASP A 208 -5.93 12.79 -9.14
N ALA A 209 -4.77 13.10 -8.55
CA ALA A 209 -3.69 12.13 -8.39
C ALA A 209 -4.11 10.96 -7.48
N ILE A 210 -4.77 11.22 -6.35
CA ILE A 210 -5.31 10.19 -5.46
C ILE A 210 -6.28 9.27 -6.20
N ARG A 211 -7.19 9.82 -7.02
CA ARG A 211 -8.14 9.02 -7.82
C ARG A 211 -7.41 8.12 -8.80
N ALA A 212 -6.45 8.68 -9.55
CA ALA A 212 -5.70 7.93 -10.55
C ALA A 212 -4.92 6.77 -9.92
N ILE A 213 -4.18 7.04 -8.84
CA ILE A 213 -3.39 6.03 -8.15
C ILE A 213 -4.29 4.98 -7.50
N SER A 214 -5.34 5.41 -6.79
CA SER A 214 -6.27 4.49 -6.12
C SER A 214 -7.04 3.61 -7.11
N ALA A 215 -7.45 4.14 -8.25
CA ALA A 215 -8.06 3.34 -9.31
C ALA A 215 -7.10 2.28 -9.85
N GLN A 216 -5.84 2.64 -10.09
CA GLN A 216 -4.83 1.68 -10.56
C GLN A 216 -4.50 0.61 -9.49
N ARG A 217 -4.50 0.99 -8.20
CA ARG A 217 -4.36 0.02 -7.09
C ARG A 217 -5.47 -1.02 -7.10
N VAL A 218 -6.72 -0.63 -7.35
CA VAL A 218 -7.84 -1.59 -7.43
C VAL A 218 -7.62 -2.62 -8.54
N TRP A 219 -7.14 -2.20 -9.72
CA TRP A 219 -6.84 -3.13 -10.82
C TRP A 219 -5.68 -4.06 -10.48
N MET A 220 -4.64 -3.54 -9.86
CA MET A 220 -3.54 -4.34 -9.34
C MET A 220 -4.01 -5.38 -8.31
N ARG A 221 -4.88 -5.01 -7.37
CA ARG A 221 -5.46 -5.97 -6.41
C ARG A 221 -6.33 -7.02 -7.08
N SER A 222 -7.14 -6.61 -8.05
CA SER A 222 -7.95 -7.54 -8.83
C SER A 222 -7.07 -8.59 -9.51
N GLU A 223 -6.00 -8.18 -10.18
CA GLU A 223 -5.07 -9.08 -10.86
C GLU A 223 -4.33 -10.00 -9.87
N MET A 224 -3.81 -9.44 -8.76
CA MET A 224 -3.14 -10.22 -7.70
C MET A 224 -4.04 -11.33 -7.13
N PHE A 225 -5.34 -11.07 -7.04
CA PHE A 225 -6.34 -12.01 -6.52
C PHE A 225 -7.07 -12.81 -7.61
N ARG A 226 -6.54 -12.84 -8.84
CA ARG A 226 -7.09 -13.59 -9.99
C ARG A 226 -8.53 -13.19 -10.34
N ASP A 227 -8.80 -11.89 -10.33
CA ASP A 227 -10.05 -11.26 -10.78
C ASP A 227 -11.32 -11.82 -10.09
N PRO A 228 -11.43 -11.72 -8.74
CA PRO A 228 -12.61 -12.23 -8.01
C PRO A 228 -13.88 -11.39 -8.25
N MET A 229 -13.74 -10.27 -8.97
CA MET A 229 -14.80 -9.39 -9.43
C MET A 229 -14.52 -9.01 -10.88
N THR A 230 -15.58 -8.95 -11.68
CA THR A 230 -15.50 -8.39 -13.03
C THR A 230 -15.24 -6.88 -13.00
N ARG A 231 -14.77 -6.32 -14.11
CA ARG A 231 -14.56 -4.87 -14.26
C ARG A 231 -15.84 -4.05 -14.02
N ASP A 232 -16.98 -4.57 -14.47
CA ASP A 232 -18.28 -3.92 -14.29
C ASP A 232 -18.72 -3.95 -12.82
N GLU A 233 -18.49 -5.06 -12.11
CA GLU A 233 -18.74 -5.15 -10.66
C GLU A 233 -17.86 -4.18 -9.88
N ILE A 234 -16.58 -4.09 -10.20
CA ILE A 234 -15.64 -3.16 -9.54
C ILE A 234 -16.09 -1.71 -9.76
N SER A 235 -16.39 -1.34 -11.02
CA SER A 235 -16.81 0.01 -11.37
C SER A 235 -18.14 0.38 -10.69
N GLY A 236 -19.10 -0.55 -10.67
CA GLY A 236 -20.37 -0.38 -9.98
C GLY A 236 -20.20 -0.23 -8.47
N PHE A 237 -19.33 -1.05 -7.87
CA PHE A 237 -19.04 -0.97 -6.43
C PHE A 237 -18.45 0.39 -6.06
N ILE A 238 -17.40 0.83 -6.78
CA ILE A 238 -16.77 2.14 -6.58
C ILE A 238 -17.81 3.27 -6.67
N GLU A 239 -18.73 3.23 -7.64
CA GLU A 239 -19.77 4.26 -7.76
C GLU A 239 -20.69 4.28 -6.53
N THR A 240 -21.12 3.12 -6.06
CA THR A 240 -22.03 3.01 -4.91
C THR A 240 -21.36 3.30 -3.56
N SER A 241 -20.04 3.25 -3.48
CA SER A 241 -19.26 3.48 -2.25
C SER A 241 -18.80 4.92 -2.07
N LYS A 242 -19.11 5.83 -3.00
CA LYS A 242 -18.86 7.28 -2.85
C LYS A 242 -19.62 7.84 -1.65
N ARG A 243 -18.95 8.71 -0.90
CA ARG A 243 -19.49 9.43 0.26
C ARG A 243 -19.90 10.85 -0.12
#